data_AF-A0AAW8B1I0-F1
#
_entry.id   AF-A0AAW8B1I0-F1
#
_cell.length_a   1.000
_cell.length_b   1.000
_cell.length_c   1.000
_cell.angle_alpha   90.00
_cell.angle_beta   90.00
_cell.angle_gamma   90.00
#
_symmetry.space_group_name_H-M   'P 1'
#
loop_
_entity.id
_entity.type
_entity.pdbx_description
1 polymer ?
#
loop_
_entity_poly.entity_id
_entity_poly.type
_entity_poly.pdbx_seq_one_letter_code
_entity_poly.pdbx_strand_id
1 'polypeptide(L)' 'VGQIECRKRRILVGRVKLYISALQLENGELLLVVSPQFNANAIQDYALRWEIETLFSCLKGRGFNLE' A
#
# COMPACT_ATOMS: atom_id res chain seq x y z
N VAL A 1 8.97 7.07 10.87
CA VAL A 1 7.77 7.26 10.01
C VAL A 1 7.99 8.44 9.09
N GLY A 2 8.18 8.20 7.79
CA GLY A 2 8.44 9.27 6.82
C GLY A 2 7.20 10.06 6.42
N GLN A 3 7.39 11.00 5.50
CA GLN A 3 6.34 11.91 5.05
C GLN A 3 5.31 11.17 4.18
N ILE A 4 4.03 11.34 4.52
CA ILE A 4 2.90 10.82 3.74
C ILE A 4 2.33 11.95 2.87
N GLU A 5 2.11 11.67 1.59
CA GLU A 5 1.45 12.57 0.67
C GLU A 5 0.30 11.85 -0.06
N CYS A 6 -0.87 12.49 -0.12
CA CYS A 6 -2.00 12.01 -0.92
C CYS A 6 -2.31 13.00 -2.04
N ARG A 7 -2.14 12.55 -3.28
CA ARG A 7 -2.39 13.41 -4.44
C ARG A 7 -3.88 13.51 -4.74
N LYS A 8 -4.45 14.71 -4.60
CA LYS A 8 -5.88 14.98 -4.88
C LYS A 8 -6.25 14.90 -6.36
N ARG A 9 -5.28 15.02 -7.27
CA ARG A 9 -5.50 14.89 -8.71
C ARG A 9 -5.14 13.48 -9.16
N ARG A 10 -6.07 12.85 -9.88
CA ARG A 10 -5.86 11.53 -10.50
C ARG A 10 -4.80 11.59 -11.59
N ILE A 11 -4.02 10.53 -11.70
CA ILE A 11 -3.12 10.28 -12.83
C ILE A 11 -3.73 9.24 -13.77
N LEU A 12 -3.36 9.27 -15.04
CA LEU A 12 -3.74 8.24 -16.00
C LEU A 12 -2.64 7.18 -16.04
N VAL A 13 -2.99 5.93 -15.72
CA VAL A 13 -2.12 4.76 -15.88
C VAL A 13 -2.79 3.84 -16.90
N GLY A 14 -2.19 3.73 -18.08
CA GLY A 14 -2.83 3.08 -19.22
C GLY A 14 -4.16 3.76 -19.58
N ARG A 15 -5.28 3.06 -19.36
CA ARG A 15 -6.65 3.57 -19.62
C ARG A 15 -7.43 3.90 -18.35
N VAL A 16 -6.81 3.81 -17.17
CA VAL A 16 -7.49 3.96 -15.88
C VAL A 16 -6.97 5.21 -15.18
N LYS A 17 -7.90 6.03 -14.65
CA LYS A 17 -7.57 7.18 -13.82
C LYS A 17 -7.47 6.71 -12.36
N LEU A 18 -6.35 6.96 -11.68
CA LEU A 18 -6.11 6.50 -10.32
C LEU A 18 -5.63 7.65 -9.42
N TYR A 19 -6.00 7.60 -8.15
CA TYR A 19 -5.38 8.38 -7.08
C TYR A 19 -4.12 7.66 -6.60
N ILE A 20 -3.14 8.44 -6.13
CA ILE A 20 -1.90 7.93 -5.56
C ILE A 20 -1.73 8.50 -4.17
N SER A 21 -1.38 7.61 -3.24
CA SER A 21 -0.85 7.96 -1.92
C SER A 21 0.58 7.43 -1.83
N ALA A 22 1.49 8.27 -1.36
CA ALA A 22 2.90 7.97 -1.25
C ALA A 22 3.35 8.07 0.21
N LEU A 23 4.25 7.18 0.62
CA LEU A 23 4.98 7.24 1.87
C LEU A 23 6.47 7.08 1.56
N GLN A 24 7.28 8.03 2.02
CA GLN A 24 8.73 7.83 2.05
C GLN A 24 9.10 6.92 3.22
N LEU A 25 9.83 5.85 2.93
CA LEU A 25 10.32 4.90 3.93
C LEU A 25 11.64 5.40 4.52
N GLU A 26 12.03 4.83 5.66
CA GLU A 26 13.23 5.26 6.41
C GLU A 26 14.53 4.94 5.65
N ASN A 27 14.51 3.94 4.77
CA ASN A 27 15.60 3.60 3.86
C ASN A 27 15.67 4.51 2.62
N GLY A 28 14.80 5.52 2.51
CA GLY A 28 14.72 6.43 1.37
C GLY A 28 13.88 5.92 0.20
N GLU A 29 13.35 4.69 0.27
CA GLU A 29 12.47 4.15 -0.76
C GLU A 29 11.06 4.75 -0.69
N LEU A 30 10.26 4.55 -1.75
CA LEU A 30 8.90 5.05 -1.87
C LEU A 30 7.89 3.89 -1.91
N LEU A 31 6.98 3.87 -0.94
CA LEU A 31 5.78 3.05 -0.99
C LEU A 31 4.67 3.84 -1.68
N LEU A 32 4.12 3.29 -2.78
CA LEU A 32 3.01 3.87 -3.52
C LEU A 32 1.77 2.98 -3.39
N VAL A 33 0.67 3.55 -2.92
CA VAL A 33 -0.66 2.92 -2.91
C VAL A 33 -1.53 3.62 -3.95
N VAL A 34 -2.10 2.83 -4.87
CA VAL A 34 -2.95 3.34 -5.95
C VAL A 34 -4.39 2.85 -5.79
N SER A 35 -5.35 3.74 -6.06
CA SER A 35 -6.77 3.47 -5.83
C SER A 35 -7.66 4.16 -6.86
N PRO A 36 -8.80 3.56 -7.27
CA PRO A 36 -9.77 4.24 -8.14
C PRO A 36 -10.52 5.38 -7.43
N GLN A 37 -10.54 5.38 -6.09
CA GLN A 37 -11.23 6.36 -5.25
C GLN A 37 -10.24 7.15 -4.40
N PHE A 38 -10.56 8.42 -4.10
CA PHE A 38 -9.72 9.21 -3.20
C PHE A 38 -9.84 8.66 -1.79
N ASN A 39 -8.69 8.41 -1.15
CA ASN A 39 -8.63 8.01 0.24
C ASN A 39 -7.43 8.70 0.91
N ALA A 40 -7.72 9.52 1.92
CA ALA A 40 -6.69 10.24 2.68
C ALA A 40 -5.89 9.32 3.62
N ASN A 41 -6.45 8.16 3.97
CA ASN A 41 -5.87 7.18 4.89
C ASN A 41 -5.35 5.92 4.17
N ALA A 42 -5.15 5.99 2.84
CA ALA A 42 -4.82 4.82 2.04
C ALA A 42 -3.54 4.09 2.50
N ILE A 43 -2.56 4.81 3.04
CA ILE A 43 -1.33 4.23 3.59
C ILE A 43 -1.61 3.45 4.88
N GLN A 44 -2.44 4.00 5.78
CA GLN A 44 -2.83 3.36 7.04
C GLN A 44 -3.66 2.11 6.77
N ASP A 45 -4.63 2.21 5.86
CA ASP A 45 -5.46 1.06 5.46
C ASP A 45 -4.61 -0.05 4.82
N TYR A 46 -3.62 0.33 4.01
CA TYR A 46 -2.67 -0.62 3.44
C TYR A 46 -1.81 -1.29 4.52
N ALA A 47 -1.35 -0.54 5.53
CA ALA A 47 -0.56 -1.09 6.63
C ALA A 47 -1.32 -2.18 7.40
N LEU A 48 -2.61 -1.94 7.72
CA LEU A 48 -3.47 -2.94 8.37
C LEU A 48 -3.60 -4.23 7.53
N ARG A 49 -3.74 -4.08 6.20
CA ARG A 49 -3.81 -5.24 5.29
C ARG A 49 -2.46 -5.94 5.14
N TRP A 50 -1.37 -5.19 5.14
CA TRP A 50 0.00 -5.70 5.04
C TRP A 50 0.37 -6.57 6.24
N GLU A 51 -0.07 -6.21 7.46
CA GLU A 51 0.14 -7.05 8.65
C GLU A 51 -0.46 -8.44 8.47
N ILE A 52 -1.67 -8.52 7.90
CA ILE A 52 -2.35 -9.79 7.60
C ILE A 52 -1.59 -10.58 6.54
N GLU A 53 -1.18 -9.94 5.44
CA GLU A 53 -0.41 -10.61 4.37
C GLU A 53 0.95 -11.11 4.87
N THR A 54 1.64 -10.31 5.69
CA THR A 54 2.92 -10.68 6.30
C THR A 54 2.76 -11.87 7.24
N LEU A 55 1.68 -11.89 8.05
CA LEU A 55 1.35 -13.02 8.92
C LEU A 55 1.16 -14.31 8.10
N PHE A 56 0.34 -14.27 7.05
CA PHE A 56 0.12 -15.45 6.20
C PHE A 56 1.39 -15.88 5.47
N SER A 57 2.21 -14.94 5.00
CA SER A 57 3.52 -15.24 4.40
C SER A 57 4.46 -15.95 5.39
N CYS A 58 4.50 -15.48 6.65
CA CYS A 58 5.29 -16.12 7.72
C CYS A 58 4.81 -17.55 8.03
N LEU A 59 3.48 -17.78 8.00
CA LEU A 59 2.89 -19.08 8.29
C LEU A 59 3.09 -20.08 7.14
N LYS A 60 2.98 -19.63 5.88
CA LYS A 60 3.28 -20.44 4.69
C LYS A 60 4.71 -20.96 4.68
N GLY A 61 5.68 -20.14 5.09
CA GLY A 61 7.10 -20.55 5.15
C GLY A 61 7.44 -21.57 6.26
N ARG A 62 6.55 -21.80 7.24
CA ARG A 62 6.81 -22.68 8.40
C ARG A 62 6.00 -23.99 8.39
N GLY A 63 5.43 -24.38 7.26
CA GLY A 63 4.75 -25.68 7.11
C GLY A 63 3.31 -25.73 7.60
N PHE A 64 2.68 -24.59 7.89
CA PHE A 64 1.22 -24.53 8.06
C PHE A 64 0.59 -24.46 6.66
N ASN A 65 0.12 -25.60 6.16
CA ASN A 65 -0.56 -25.71 4.87
C ASN A 65 -1.96 -25.07 4.95
N LEU A 66 -1.99 -23.74 4.87
CA LEU A 66 -3.21 -22.91 4.91
C LEU A 66 -3.65 -22.50 3.50
N GLU A 67 -3.35 -23.32 2.49
CA GLU A 67 -3.78 -23.14 1.10
C GLU A 67 -5.14 -23.78 0.85
#